data_AF-Q118D5-F1
#
_entry.id   AF-Q118D5-F1
#
_cell.length_a   1.000
_cell.length_b   1.000
_cell.length_c   1.000
_cell.angle_alpha   90.00
_cell.angle_beta   90.00
_cell.angle_gamma   90.00
#
_symmetry.space_group_name_H-M   'P 1'
#
loop_
_entity.id
_entity.type
_entity.pdbx_description
1 polymer ?
#
loop_
_entity_poly.entity_id
_entity_poly.type
_entity_poly.pdbx_seq_one_letter_code
_entity_poly.pdbx_strand_id
1 'polypeptide(L)' 'MRFRELMADVFHCLGMSNIEGLVSMSDIKYSPIINSGIKIVERVPIRDQLVPEDVPVEIAAKKATAYYTNKEVPDENIF' A
#
# COMPACT_ATOMS: atom_id res chain seq x y z
N MET A 1 6.13 -3.77 -19.88
CA MET A 1 6.12 -2.41 -19.32
C MET A 1 4.84 -2.24 -18.51
N ARG A 2 4.88 -1.65 -17.30
CA ARG A 2 3.69 -1.39 -16.44
C ARG A 2 3.63 0.11 -16.14
N PHE A 3 2.51 0.75 -16.44
CA PHE A 3 2.26 2.17 -16.18
C PHE A 3 1.36 2.30 -14.96
N ARG A 4 1.89 2.85 -13.85
CA ARG A 4 1.18 2.86 -12.56
C ARG A 4 0.33 4.12 -12.38
N GLU A 5 0.64 5.14 -13.16
CA GLU A 5 -0.08 6.41 -13.25
C GLU A 5 -1.52 6.18 -13.71
N LEU A 6 -1.73 5.25 -14.66
CA LEU A 6 -3.06 4.88 -15.17
C LEU A 6 -3.95 4.17 -14.14
N MET A 7 -3.42 3.78 -12.99
CA MET A 7 -4.23 3.16 -11.93
C MET A 7 -5.26 4.14 -11.35
N ALA A 8 -4.94 5.43 -11.33
CA ALA A 8 -5.85 6.46 -10.82
C ALA A 8 -7.03 6.73 -11.77
N ASP A 9 -6.86 6.47 -13.07
CA ASP A 9 -7.85 6.79 -14.10
C ASP A 9 -9.19 6.07 -13.87
N VAL A 10 -9.16 4.84 -13.36
CA VAL A 10 -10.39 4.10 -13.04
C VAL A 10 -11.22 4.83 -11.99
N PHE A 11 -10.57 5.41 -10.97
CA PHE A 11 -11.26 6.16 -9.94
C PHE A 11 -11.84 7.47 -10.49
N HIS A 12 -11.10 8.15 -11.38
CA HIS A 12 -11.60 9.34 -12.06
C HIS A 12 -12.78 9.04 -12.97
N CYS A 13 -12.73 7.94 -13.73
CA CYS A 13 -13.84 7.48 -14.57
C CYS A 13 -15.10 7.20 -13.75
N LEU A 14 -14.94 6.70 -12.52
CA LEU A 14 -16.04 6.47 -11.58
C LEU A 14 -16.49 7.74 -10.83
N GLY A 15 -15.86 8.89 -11.08
CA GLY A 15 -16.17 10.16 -10.41
C GLY A 15 -15.75 10.19 -8.93
N MET A 16 -14.80 9.35 -8.53
CA MET A 16 -14.34 9.27 -7.13
C MET A 16 -13.30 10.36 -6.84
N SER A 17 -13.51 11.11 -5.75
CA SER A 17 -12.58 12.11 -5.23
C SER A 17 -11.92 11.71 -3.90
N ASN A 18 -12.43 10.66 -3.26
CA ASN A 18 -12.06 10.25 -1.92
C ASN A 18 -12.24 8.73 -1.75
N ILE A 19 -11.29 8.11 -1.04
CA ILE A 19 -11.26 6.70 -0.66
C ILE A 19 -11.17 6.64 0.86
N GLU A 20 -12.16 6.06 1.54
CA GLU A 20 -12.11 5.94 3.00
C GLU A 20 -10.99 5.00 3.47
N GLY A 21 -10.81 3.86 2.79
CA GLY A 21 -9.81 2.86 3.18
C GLY A 21 -9.08 2.28 1.98
N LEU A 22 -7.81 2.65 1.81
CA LEU A 22 -6.94 2.00 0.83
C LEU A 22 -6.32 0.76 1.47
N VAL A 23 -6.81 -0.42 1.09
CA VAL A 23 -6.24 -1.71 1.52
C VAL A 23 -4.94 -1.99 0.74
N SER A 24 -3.85 -1.34 1.16
CA SER A 24 -2.54 -1.48 0.52
C SER A 24 -1.41 -0.96 1.39
N MET A 25 -0.41 -1.81 1.58
CA MET A 25 0.85 -1.42 2.23
C MET A 25 1.87 -0.81 1.26
N SER A 26 1.69 -0.94 -0.07
CA SER A 26 2.68 -0.51 -1.07
C SER A 26 2.61 0.98 -1.38
N ASP A 27 3.72 1.69 -1.18
CA ASP A 27 3.85 3.10 -1.53
C ASP A 27 3.73 3.36 -3.03
N ILE A 28 4.15 2.39 -3.84
CA ILE A 28 4.04 2.51 -5.29
C ILE A 28 2.59 2.40 -5.79
N LYS A 29 1.66 1.88 -4.96
CA LYS A 29 0.22 1.97 -5.23
C LYS A 29 -0.39 3.24 -4.65
N TYR A 30 0.14 3.71 -3.54
CA TYR A 30 -0.34 4.90 -2.84
C TYR A 30 -0.03 6.18 -3.63
N SER A 31 1.24 6.43 -3.97
CA SER A 31 1.69 7.72 -4.51
C SER A 31 0.96 8.16 -5.79
N PRO A 32 0.74 7.30 -6.81
CA PRO A 32 0.01 7.72 -8.01
C PRO A 32 -1.42 8.17 -7.71
N ILE A 33 -2.09 7.54 -6.74
CA ILE A 33 -3.48 7.87 -6.36
C ILE A 33 -3.53 9.26 -5.72
N ILE A 34 -2.63 9.57 -4.77
CA ILE A 34 -2.64 10.89 -4.11
C ILE A 34 -2.20 11.99 -5.07
N ASN A 35 -1.20 11.70 -5.90
CA ASN A 35 -0.69 12.64 -6.91
C ASN A 35 -1.73 12.96 -7.99
N SER A 36 -2.70 12.07 -8.22
CA SER A 36 -3.84 12.31 -9.12
C SER A 36 -4.93 13.21 -8.51
N GLY A 37 -4.80 13.60 -7.23
CA GLY A 37 -5.75 14.46 -6.53
C GLY A 37 -6.84 13.72 -5.74
N ILE A 38 -6.79 12.38 -5.68
CA ILE A 38 -7.73 11.58 -4.89
C ILE A 38 -7.26 11.54 -3.43
N LYS A 39 -8.16 11.87 -2.51
CA LYS A 39 -7.88 11.85 -1.07
C LYS A 39 -8.02 10.42 -0.53
N ILE A 40 -7.08 9.99 0.30
CA ILE A 40 -7.16 8.71 1.02
C ILE A 40 -7.23 9.03 2.51
N VAL A 41 -8.29 8.57 3.17
CA VAL A 41 -8.50 8.83 4.61
C VAL A 41 -7.63 7.91 5.46
N GLU A 42 -7.67 6.60 5.17
CA GLU A 42 -6.88 5.60 5.88
C GLU A 42 -6.17 4.65 4.91
N ARG A 43 -4.93 4.27 5.25
CA ARG A 43 -4.25 3.13 4.64
C ARG A 43 -4.45 1.91 5.54
N VAL A 44 -5.22 0.94 5.06
CA VAL A 44 -5.52 -0.27 5.82
C VAL A 44 -4.49 -1.36 5.44
N PRO A 45 -3.70 -1.87 6.40
CA PRO A 45 -2.80 -2.99 6.12
C PRO A 45 -3.60 -4.25 5.78
N ILE A 46 -3.05 -5.06 4.87
CA ILE A 46 -3.64 -6.37 4.56
C ILE A 46 -3.49 -7.25 5.80
N ARG A 47 -4.55 -7.96 6.20
CA ARG A 47 -4.52 -8.87 7.35
C ARG A 47 -3.53 -10.00 7.10
N ASP A 48 -2.75 -10.35 8.12
CA ASP A 48 -1.70 -11.37 8.04
C ASP A 48 -2.25 -12.75 7.57
N GLN A 49 -3.50 -13.07 7.90
CA GLN A 49 -4.19 -14.31 7.49
C GLN A 49 -4.57 -14.37 6.00
N LEU A 50 -4.56 -13.23 5.30
CA LEU A 50 -4.88 -13.12 3.87
C LEU A 50 -3.62 -13.06 3.01
N VAL A 51 -2.44 -13.10 3.64
CA VAL A 51 -1.16 -13.20 2.96
C VAL A 51 -0.92 -14.68 2.63
N PRO A 52 -0.73 -15.03 1.35
CA PRO A 52 -0.38 -16.41 0.98
C PRO A 52 0.89 -16.88 1.69
N GLU A 53 0.89 -18.11 2.22
CA GLU A 53 1.97 -18.70 3.04
C GLU A 53 3.32 -18.81 2.31
N ASP A 54 3.32 -18.66 0.99
CA ASP A 54 4.44 -18.71 0.06
C ASP A 54 5.11 -17.33 -0.20
N VAL A 55 4.54 -16.24 0.32
CA VAL A 55 5.06 -14.86 0.21
C VAL A 55 5.61 -14.22 1.53
N PRO A 56 5.87 -14.92 2.66
CA PRO A 56 6.31 -14.28 3.91
C PRO A 56 7.66 -13.58 3.78
N VAL A 57 8.60 -14.15 3.01
CA VAL A 57 9.97 -13.62 2.89
C VAL A 57 10.00 -12.27 2.16
N GLU A 58 9.17 -12.09 1.13
CA GLU A 58 9.07 -10.80 0.46
C GLU A 58 8.41 -9.74 1.34
N ILE A 59 7.37 -10.08 2.11
CA ILE A 59 6.65 -9.12 2.96
C ILE A 59 7.46 -8.75 4.20
N ALA A 60 8.22 -9.70 4.77
CA ALA A 60 9.13 -9.45 5.87
C ALA A 60 10.30 -8.56 5.45
N ALA A 61 10.94 -8.84 4.31
CA ALA A 61 12.04 -8.01 3.78
C ALA A 61 11.56 -6.60 3.38
N LYS A 62 10.31 -6.47 2.91
CA LYS A 62 9.74 -5.20 2.46
C LYS A 62 9.19 -4.32 3.61
N LYS A 63 8.88 -4.89 4.78
CA LYS A 63 8.54 -4.12 6.00
C LYS A 63 9.67 -3.17 6.44
N ALA A 64 10.92 -3.49 6.12
CA ALA A 64 12.09 -2.70 6.50
C ALA A 64 12.36 -1.48 5.58
N THR A 65 11.75 -1.38 4.38
CA THR A 65 12.32 -0.48 3.34
C THR A 65 11.37 0.33 2.45
N ALA A 66 10.04 0.33 2.64
CA ALA A 66 9.07 1.33 2.06
C ALA A 66 7.61 0.81 2.07
N TYR A 67 7.13 0.32 3.22
CA TYR A 67 5.76 -0.16 3.36
C TYR A 67 5.11 0.43 4.61
N TYR A 68 3.88 0.94 4.44
CA TYR A 68 3.10 1.49 5.54
C TYR A 68 2.69 0.38 6.52
N THR A 69 3.04 0.54 7.79
CA THR A 69 2.66 -0.34 8.90
C THR A 69 2.20 0.52 10.08
N ASN A 70 1.10 0.12 10.72
CA ASN A 70 0.65 0.70 12.00
C ASN A 70 1.30 0.02 13.22
N LYS A 71 2.08 -1.04 13.02
CA LYS A 71 2.87 -1.70 14.07
C LYS A 71 4.28 -1.09 14.10
N GLU A 72 4.80 -0.84 15.32
CA GLU A 72 6.20 -0.46 15.55
C GLU A 72 7.12 -1.36 14.72
N VAL A 73 8.02 -0.73 13.96
CA VAL A 73 9.05 -1.42 13.19
C VAL A 73 9.91 -2.19 14.20
N PRO A 74 10.09 -3.51 14.07
CA PRO A 74 11.02 -4.23 14.93
C PRO A 74 12.42 -3.64 14.74
N ASP A 75 13.06 -3.30 15.85
CA ASP A 75 14.43 -2.77 15.90
C ASP A 75 15.38 -3.71 15.12
N GLU A 76 16.18 -3.16 14.21
CA GLU A 76 17.08 -3.93 13.34
C GLU A 76 18.30 -4.51 14.10
N ASN A 77 18.34 -4.41 15.43
CA ASN A 77 19.39 -4.98 16.27
C ASN A 77 18.97 -6.30 16.93
N ILE A 78 18.77 -7.35 16.14
CA ILE A 78 18.78 -8.71 16.66
C ILE A 78 19.76 -9.56 15.82
N PHE A 79 20.99 -9.60 16.33
CA PHE A 79 22.23 -10.33 15.96
C PHE A 79 23.15 -9.70 14.90
#